data_AF-A0A7C5SGL9-F1
#
_entry.id   AF-A0A7C5SGL9-F1
#
_cell.length_a   1.000
_cell.length_b   1.000
_cell.length_c   1.000
_cell.angle_alpha   90.00
_cell.angle_beta   90.00
_cell.angle_gamma   90.00
#
_symmetry.space_group_name_H-M   'P 1'
#
loop_
_entity.id
_entity.type
_entity.pdbx_description
1 polymer ?
#
loop_
_entity_poly.entity_id
_entity_poly.type
_entity_poly.pdbx_seq_one_letter_code
_entity_poly.pdbx_strand_id
1 'polypeptide(L)'
;MTARIGSDLQRRARTIIRRLRKLYPEAECELEHRDPFQLLVATILSAQTTDKAVNQVTPALFRRYPSPRELAAAQPAEVEPLIARIGLFRNKARSIVGAARMLDEDFGGRVPRTREELQRLPGVGRKTANVVLASAFGEPALAVDTHVTRLAGRLGLSSSKDPRRIEDDLT
;
A
#
# COMPACT_ATOMS: atom_id res chain seq x y z
N MET A 1 -0.08 -23.09 14.19
CA MET A 1 1.04 -23.43 15.08
C MET A 1 2.01 -22.25 15.08
N THR A 2 1.71 -21.22 15.88
CA THR A 2 2.44 -19.96 15.90
C THR A 2 3.79 -20.19 16.56
N ALA A 3 4.87 -20.15 15.77
CA ALA A 3 6.22 -20.24 16.31
C ALA A 3 6.43 -19.02 17.23
N ARG A 4 6.49 -19.27 18.54
CA ARG A 4 6.86 -18.23 19.51
C ARG A 4 8.26 -17.75 19.13
N ILE A 5 8.35 -16.54 18.59
CA ILE A 5 9.60 -15.81 18.41
C ILE A 5 10.33 -15.85 19.76
N GLY A 6 11.54 -16.41 19.80
CA GLY A 6 12.32 -16.51 21.03
C GLY A 6 12.49 -15.15 21.70
N SER A 7 12.47 -15.11 23.03
CA SER A 7 12.51 -13.88 23.84
C SER A 7 13.68 -12.94 23.49
N ASP A 8 14.79 -13.50 23.00
CA ASP A 8 15.96 -12.75 22.52
C ASP A 8 15.71 -12.02 21.18
N LEU A 9 15.03 -12.67 20.23
CA LEU A 9 14.66 -12.04 18.96
C LEU A 9 13.67 -10.88 19.19
N GLN A 10 12.72 -11.02 20.11
CA GLN A 10 11.84 -9.91 20.49
C GLN A 10 12.62 -8.73 21.11
N ARG A 11 13.58 -9.01 21.99
CA ARG A 11 14.45 -7.97 22.59
C ARG A 11 15.28 -7.24 21.55
N ARG A 12 15.85 -7.99 20.60
CA ARG A 12 16.60 -7.45 19.46
C ARG A 12 15.71 -6.59 18.56
N ALA A 13 14.53 -7.07 18.18
CA ALA A 13 13.56 -6.32 17.37
C ALA A 13 13.17 -4.99 18.04
N ARG A 14 12.85 -5.00 19.34
CA ARG A 14 12.57 -3.76 20.11
C ARG A 14 13.75 -2.79 20.11
N THR A 15 14.97 -3.30 20.21
CA THR A 15 16.19 -2.46 20.17
C THR A 15 16.39 -1.85 18.79
N ILE A 16 16.17 -2.62 17.72
CA ILE A 16 16.24 -2.15 16.33
C ILE A 16 15.20 -1.06 16.09
N ILE A 17 13.93 -1.30 16.41
CA ILE A 17 12.84 -0.33 16.22
C ILE A 17 13.14 0.98 16.95
N ARG A 18 13.62 0.91 18.21
CA ARG A 18 14.02 2.10 18.98
C ARG A 18 15.11 2.90 18.29
N ARG A 19 16.12 2.24 17.72
CA ARG A 19 17.22 2.90 17.00
C ARG A 19 16.74 3.48 15.67
N LEU A 20 15.93 2.75 14.92
CA LEU A 20 15.36 3.22 13.65
C LEU A 20 14.50 4.46 13.85
N ARG A 21 13.62 4.48 14.87
CA ARG A 21 12.83 5.67 15.22
C ARG A 21 13.68 6.88 15.58
N LYS A 22 14.83 6.67 16.22
CA LYS A 22 15.77 7.77 16.53
C LYS A 22 16.50 8.28 15.27
N LEU A 23 16.84 7.39 14.34
CA LEU A 23 17.56 7.73 13.12
C LEU A 23 16.64 8.33 12.04
N TYR A 24 15.39 7.88 12.00
CA TYR A 24 14.40 8.28 11.01
C TYR A 24 13.10 8.68 11.73
N PRO A 25 13.09 9.81 12.46
CA PRO A 25 11.92 10.25 13.22
C PRO A 25 10.73 10.64 12.33
N GLU A 26 11.00 11.17 11.13
CA GLU A 26 10.00 11.62 10.15
C GLU A 26 9.62 10.52 9.13
N ALA A 27 9.90 9.25 9.42
CA ALA A 27 9.62 8.17 8.49
C ALA A 27 8.11 7.91 8.37
N GLU A 28 7.51 8.41 7.30
CA GLU A 28 6.10 8.26 6.98
C GLU A 28 5.90 7.79 5.53
N CYS A 29 4.64 7.57 5.13
CA CYS A 29 4.31 7.22 3.75
C CYS A 29 4.55 8.43 2.83
N GLU A 30 5.39 8.27 1.80
CA GLU A 30 5.75 9.36 0.87
C GLU A 30 4.66 9.66 -0.19
N LEU A 31 3.64 8.80 -0.32
CA LEU A 31 2.54 9.02 -1.24
C LEU A 31 1.62 10.12 -0.70
N GLU A 32 1.45 11.20 -1.45
CA GLU A 32 0.59 12.31 -1.04
C GLU A 32 -0.89 11.95 -1.19
N HIS A 33 -1.64 12.04 -0.08
CA HIS A 33 -3.06 11.71 -0.02
C HIS A 33 -3.75 12.48 1.11
N ARG A 34 -5.07 12.68 1.00
CA ARG A 34 -5.88 13.34 2.05
C ARG A 34 -6.80 12.39 2.80
N ASP A 35 -7.03 11.21 2.25
CA ASP A 35 -7.99 10.23 2.75
C ASP A 35 -7.61 8.80 2.31
N PRO A 36 -8.25 7.76 2.86
CA PRO A 36 -7.95 6.37 2.52
C PRO A 36 -8.17 6.01 1.04
N PHE A 37 -9.12 6.67 0.35
CA PHE A 37 -9.38 6.41 -1.07
C PHE A 37 -8.23 6.92 -1.94
N GLN A 38 -7.76 8.14 -1.68
CA GLN A 38 -6.59 8.70 -2.36
C GLN A 38 -5.34 7.84 -2.11
N LEU A 39 -5.12 7.38 -0.87
CA LEU A 39 -4.01 6.47 -0.59
C LEU A 39 -4.11 5.17 -1.38
N LEU A 40 -5.30 4.55 -1.39
CA LEU A 40 -5.54 3.32 -2.12
C LEU A 40 -5.19 3.48 -3.61
N VAL A 41 -5.73 4.52 -4.25
CA VAL A 41 -5.47 4.83 -5.66
C VAL A 41 -3.99 5.08 -5.88
N ALA A 42 -3.36 5.94 -5.07
CA ALA A 42 -1.92 6.24 -5.18
C ALA A 42 -1.06 4.98 -5.02
N THR A 43 -1.42 4.06 -4.12
CA THR A 43 -0.68 2.81 -3.89
C THR A 43 -0.85 1.83 -5.05
N ILE A 44 -2.01 1.77 -5.70
CA ILE A 44 -2.18 1.00 -6.94
C ILE A 44 -1.29 1.60 -8.06
N LEU A 45 -1.23 2.94 -8.14
CA LEU A 45 -0.40 3.63 -9.13
C LEU A 45 1.11 3.49 -8.86
N SER A 46 1.54 3.31 -7.61
CA SER A 46 2.96 3.18 -7.25
C SER A 46 3.55 1.82 -7.59
N ALA A 47 2.74 0.83 -7.98
CA ALA A 47 3.24 -0.45 -8.45
C ALA A 47 4.26 -0.26 -9.60
N GLN A 48 5.53 -0.58 -9.35
CA GLN A 48 6.65 -0.39 -10.28
C GLN A 48 6.80 1.07 -10.75
N THR A 49 6.54 2.02 -9.87
CA THR A 49 6.63 3.47 -10.15
C THR A 49 7.10 4.18 -8.89
N THR A 50 7.90 5.24 -9.05
CA THR A 50 8.39 5.99 -7.89
C THR A 50 7.27 6.85 -7.29
N ASP A 51 7.28 7.02 -5.97
CA ASP A 51 6.29 7.84 -5.28
C ASP A 51 6.27 9.27 -5.81
N LYS A 52 7.45 9.84 -6.13
CA LYS A 52 7.58 11.13 -6.82
C LYS A 52 6.79 11.21 -8.14
N ALA A 53 6.84 10.17 -8.98
CA ALA A 53 6.11 10.18 -10.24
C ALA A 53 4.60 10.02 -10.03
N VAL A 54 4.19 9.28 -9.00
CA VAL A 54 2.78 9.19 -8.58
C VAL A 54 2.27 10.54 -8.09
N ASN A 55 2.99 11.20 -7.18
CA ASN A 55 2.62 12.51 -6.64
C ASN A 55 2.57 13.62 -7.71
N GLN A 56 3.23 13.44 -8.86
CA GLN A 56 3.10 14.36 -9.99
C GLN A 56 1.78 14.21 -10.77
N VAL A 57 1.16 13.03 -10.77
CA VAL A 57 -0.06 12.75 -11.56
C VAL A 57 -1.33 12.76 -10.71
N THR A 58 -1.23 12.38 -9.43
CA THR A 58 -2.39 12.28 -8.54
C THR A 58 -3.13 13.60 -8.28
N PRO A 59 -2.50 14.81 -8.24
CA PRO A 59 -3.25 16.04 -7.97
C PRO A 59 -4.29 16.35 -9.06
N ALA A 60 -3.95 16.11 -10.33
CA ALA A 60 -4.89 16.31 -11.44
C ALA A 60 -5.99 15.24 -11.43
N LEU A 61 -5.61 13.99 -11.14
CA LEU A 61 -6.54 12.86 -11.00
C LEU A 61 -7.57 13.11 -9.91
N PHE A 62 -7.14 13.44 -8.68
CA PHE A 62 -8.03 13.62 -7.53
C PHE A 62 -8.84 14.91 -7.60
N ARG A 63 -8.36 15.94 -8.31
CA ARG A 63 -9.19 17.11 -8.62
C ARG A 63 -10.36 16.76 -9.54
N ARG A 64 -10.14 15.87 -10.51
CA ARG A 64 -11.18 15.44 -11.46
C ARG A 64 -12.11 14.39 -10.86
N TYR A 65 -11.57 13.49 -10.05
CA TYR A 65 -12.28 12.37 -9.44
C TYR A 65 -12.00 12.32 -7.93
N PRO A 66 -12.71 13.15 -7.14
CA PRO A 66 -12.41 13.33 -5.72
C PRO A 66 -12.86 12.17 -4.82
N SER A 67 -13.80 11.33 -5.26
CA SER A 67 -14.28 10.18 -4.48
C SER A 67 -14.42 8.91 -5.35
N PRO A 68 -14.65 7.74 -4.72
CA PRO A 68 -14.92 6.49 -5.44
C PRO A 68 -16.04 6.64 -6.45
N ARG A 69 -17.12 7.35 -6.10
CA ARG A 69 -18.29 7.51 -6.98
C ARG A 69 -17.95 8.24 -8.27
N GLU A 70 -17.20 9.36 -8.22
CA GLU A 70 -16.83 10.06 -9.44
C GLU A 70 -15.84 9.24 -10.29
N LEU A 71 -14.89 8.54 -9.67
CA LEU A 71 -13.95 7.70 -10.41
C LEU A 71 -14.64 6.46 -11.01
N ALA A 72 -15.63 5.90 -10.33
CA ALA A 72 -16.41 4.74 -10.79
C ALA A 72 -17.18 5.04 -12.08
N ALA A 73 -17.70 6.26 -12.21
CA ALA A 73 -18.43 6.74 -13.38
C ALA A 73 -17.53 6.97 -14.62
N ALA A 74 -16.21 7.05 -14.44
CA ALA A 74 -15.27 7.26 -15.53
C ALA A 74 -15.11 6.00 -16.40
N GLN A 75 -14.78 6.22 -17.68
CA GLN A 75 -14.16 5.20 -18.51
C GLN A 75 -12.65 5.21 -18.31
N PRO A 76 -11.96 4.05 -18.29
CA PRO A 76 -10.51 4.00 -18.17
C PRO A 76 -9.76 4.90 -19.16
N ALA A 77 -10.27 5.00 -20.39
CA ALA A 77 -9.69 5.85 -21.44
C ALA A 77 -9.71 7.36 -21.10
N GLU A 78 -10.62 7.82 -20.25
CA GLU A 78 -10.65 9.21 -19.77
C GLU A 78 -9.60 9.46 -18.67
N VAL A 79 -9.23 8.42 -17.94
CA VAL A 79 -8.24 8.46 -16.85
C VAL A 79 -6.82 8.34 -17.40
N GLU A 80 -6.63 7.57 -18.49
CA GLU A 80 -5.32 7.32 -19.11
C GLU A 80 -4.48 8.59 -19.33
N PRO A 81 -4.99 9.70 -19.90
CA PRO A 81 -4.20 10.92 -20.12
C PRO A 81 -3.68 11.56 -18.83
N LEU A 82 -4.42 11.44 -17.72
CA LEU A 82 -4.04 12.02 -16.42
C LEU A 82 -2.84 11.30 -15.81
N ILE A 83 -2.69 10.01 -16.11
CA ILE A 83 -1.64 9.14 -15.56
C ILE A 83 -0.68 8.62 -16.64
N ALA A 84 -0.69 9.19 -17.86
CA ALA A 84 0.12 8.69 -18.98
C ALA A 84 1.64 8.76 -18.73
N ARG A 85 2.08 9.57 -17.75
CA ARG A 85 3.49 9.73 -17.36
C ARG A 85 4.04 8.56 -16.55
N ILE A 86 3.19 7.67 -16.03
CA ILE A 86 3.62 6.51 -15.26
C ILE A 86 3.56 5.23 -16.10
N GLY A 87 4.44 4.28 -15.80
CA GLY A 87 4.47 2.99 -16.50
C GLY A 87 3.19 2.19 -16.27
N LEU A 88 2.83 1.37 -17.27
CA LEU A 88 1.65 0.48 -17.24
C LEU A 88 0.30 1.23 -17.06
N PHE A 89 0.25 2.51 -17.44
CA PHE A 89 -0.89 3.40 -17.18
C PHE A 89 -2.24 2.85 -17.66
N ARG A 90 -2.31 2.14 -18.79
CA ARG A 90 -3.57 1.52 -19.28
C ARG A 90 -4.13 0.47 -18.32
N ASN A 91 -3.26 -0.40 -17.80
CA ASN A 91 -3.66 -1.41 -16.82
C ASN A 91 -4.02 -0.75 -15.50
N LYS A 92 -3.23 0.24 -15.07
CA LYS A 92 -3.49 1.00 -13.86
C LYS A 92 -4.81 1.76 -13.91
N ALA A 93 -5.14 2.42 -15.03
CA ALA A 93 -6.42 3.09 -15.24
C ALA A 93 -7.59 2.12 -15.08
N ARG A 94 -7.51 0.94 -15.72
CA ARG A 94 -8.52 -0.12 -15.54
C ARG A 94 -8.62 -0.58 -14.09
N SER A 95 -7.50 -0.75 -13.39
CA SER A 95 -7.48 -1.15 -11.98
C SER A 95 -8.12 -0.10 -11.08
N ILE A 96 -7.76 1.18 -11.18
CA ILE A 96 -8.27 2.21 -10.27
C ILE A 96 -9.75 2.54 -10.53
N VAL A 97 -10.20 2.50 -11.79
CA VAL A 97 -11.63 2.62 -12.13
C VAL A 97 -12.40 1.39 -11.64
N GLY A 98 -11.87 0.18 -11.84
CA GLY A 98 -12.49 -1.05 -11.36
C GLY A 98 -12.58 -1.12 -9.84
N ALA A 99 -11.53 -0.70 -9.13
CA ALA A 99 -11.53 -0.57 -7.69
C ALA A 99 -12.56 0.46 -7.21
N ALA A 100 -12.63 1.63 -7.85
CA ALA A 100 -13.62 2.65 -7.53
C ALA A 100 -15.06 2.16 -7.71
N ARG A 101 -15.35 1.43 -8.80
CA ARG A 101 -16.67 0.81 -9.03
C ARG A 101 -17.03 -0.19 -7.93
N MET A 102 -16.12 -1.10 -7.60
CA MET A 102 -16.36 -2.06 -6.52
C MET A 102 -16.55 -1.36 -5.17
N LEU A 103 -15.81 -0.28 -4.89
CA LEU A 103 -16.01 0.51 -3.68
C LEU A 103 -17.40 1.15 -3.63
N ASP A 104 -17.86 1.74 -4.73
CA ASP A 104 -19.18 2.39 -4.82
C ASP A 104 -20.32 1.36 -4.69
N GLU A 105 -20.22 0.24 -5.39
CA GLU A 105 -21.25 -0.81 -5.47
C GLU A 105 -21.29 -1.73 -4.24
N ASP A 106 -20.14 -2.28 -3.83
CA ASP A 106 -20.08 -3.35 -2.82
C ASP A 106 -19.74 -2.82 -1.41
N PHE A 107 -19.10 -1.66 -1.31
CA PHE A 107 -18.57 -1.13 -0.04
C PHE A 107 -19.13 0.25 0.33
N GLY A 108 -20.19 0.72 -0.36
CA GLY A 108 -20.88 1.97 -0.05
C GLY A 108 -19.99 3.21 -0.13
N GLY A 109 -19.04 3.21 -1.07
CA GLY A 109 -18.08 4.28 -1.30
C GLY A 109 -16.97 4.39 -0.25
N ARG A 110 -16.74 3.34 0.56
CA ARG A 110 -15.71 3.35 1.63
C ARG A 110 -14.64 2.30 1.38
N VAL A 111 -13.38 2.69 1.63
CA VAL A 111 -12.26 1.74 1.59
C VAL A 111 -12.40 0.73 2.75
N PRO A 112 -12.44 -0.59 2.48
CA PRO A 112 -12.58 -1.60 3.52
C PRO A 112 -11.35 -1.66 4.42
N ARG A 113 -11.54 -2.15 5.65
CA ARG A 113 -10.50 -2.20 6.69
C ARG A 113 -9.98 -3.60 6.97
N THR A 114 -10.30 -4.57 6.12
CA THR A 114 -9.72 -5.92 6.20
C THR A 114 -8.85 -6.19 4.98
N ARG A 115 -7.79 -6.96 5.20
CA ARG A 115 -6.85 -7.33 4.12
C ARG A 115 -7.52 -8.18 3.05
N GLU A 116 -8.43 -9.06 3.48
CA GLU A 116 -9.17 -9.98 2.62
C GLU A 116 -10.12 -9.20 1.70
N GLU A 117 -10.83 -8.19 2.21
CA GLU A 117 -11.68 -7.32 1.38
C GLU A 117 -10.85 -6.41 0.46
N LEU A 118 -9.76 -5.81 0.96
CA LEU A 118 -8.88 -4.99 0.15
C LEU A 118 -8.32 -5.74 -1.05
N GLN A 119 -7.91 -7.01 -0.87
CA GLN A 119 -7.39 -7.84 -1.96
C GLN A 119 -8.44 -8.26 -3.01
N ARG A 120 -9.74 -8.04 -2.76
CA ARG A 120 -10.77 -8.21 -3.79
C ARG A 120 -10.73 -7.08 -4.81
N LEU A 121 -10.21 -5.91 -4.43
CA LEU A 121 -10.17 -4.73 -5.30
C LEU A 121 -9.15 -4.94 -6.44
N PRO A 122 -9.52 -4.63 -7.70
CA PRO A 122 -8.60 -4.70 -8.83
C PRO A 122 -7.31 -3.90 -8.61
N GLY A 123 -6.17 -4.55 -8.85
CA GLY A 123 -4.85 -3.94 -8.66
C GLY A 123 -4.33 -3.94 -7.23
N VAL A 124 -5.06 -4.51 -6.27
CA VAL A 124 -4.63 -4.62 -4.87
C VAL A 124 -4.15 -6.03 -4.56
N GLY A 125 -2.84 -6.18 -4.43
CA GLY A 125 -2.22 -7.38 -3.86
C GLY A 125 -2.03 -7.25 -2.34
N ARG A 126 -1.54 -8.32 -1.70
CA ARG A 126 -1.25 -8.37 -0.25
C ARG A 126 -0.41 -7.18 0.24
N LYS A 127 0.68 -6.85 -0.48
CA LYS A 127 1.54 -5.71 -0.14
C LYS A 127 0.75 -4.39 -0.14
N THR A 128 -0.01 -4.14 -1.20
CA THR A 128 -0.85 -2.94 -1.34
C THR A 128 -1.87 -2.85 -0.22
N ALA A 129 -2.55 -3.96 0.09
CA ALA A 129 -3.50 -4.02 1.20
C ALA A 129 -2.83 -3.66 2.54
N ASN A 130 -1.65 -4.21 2.83
CA ASN A 130 -0.92 -3.90 4.06
C ASN A 130 -0.47 -2.44 4.15
N VAL A 131 -0.07 -1.82 3.03
CA VAL A 131 0.23 -0.37 3.01
C VAL A 131 -1.00 0.46 3.37
N VAL A 132 -2.16 0.14 2.78
CA VAL A 132 -3.41 0.87 3.06
C VAL A 132 -3.83 0.69 4.52
N LEU A 133 -3.79 -0.54 5.05
CA LEU A 133 -4.13 -0.83 6.44
C LEU A 133 -3.23 -0.06 7.42
N ALA A 134 -1.92 -0.10 7.20
CA ALA A 134 -0.96 0.57 8.08
C ALA A 134 -1.07 2.09 7.99
N SER A 135 -1.01 2.65 6.78
CA SER A 135 -0.85 4.09 6.58
C SER A 135 -2.16 4.87 6.67
N ALA A 136 -3.30 4.33 6.20
CA ALA A 136 -4.59 5.04 6.27
C ALA A 136 -5.39 4.73 7.54
N PHE A 137 -5.21 3.56 8.15
CA PHE A 137 -6.03 3.13 9.29
C PHE A 137 -5.23 2.90 10.58
N GLY A 138 -3.90 2.95 10.54
CA GLY A 138 -3.05 2.70 11.71
C GLY A 138 -3.09 1.25 12.20
N GLU A 139 -3.57 0.33 11.38
CA GLU A 139 -3.65 -1.09 11.73
C GLU A 139 -2.24 -1.71 11.74
N PRO A 140 -1.97 -2.70 12.60
CA PRO A 140 -0.67 -3.37 12.71
C PRO A 140 -0.43 -4.32 11.51
N ALA A 141 -0.23 -3.74 10.32
CA ALA A 141 0.06 -4.45 9.08
C ALA A 141 1.47 -4.12 8.58
N LEU A 142 2.17 -5.12 8.02
CA LEU A 142 3.53 -4.95 7.51
C LEU A 142 3.61 -5.23 6.01
N ALA A 143 3.93 -4.21 5.22
CA ALA A 143 4.19 -4.37 3.80
C ALA A 143 5.65 -4.82 3.58
N VAL A 144 5.85 -6.11 3.30
CA VAL A 144 7.19 -6.65 3.02
C VAL A 144 7.57 -6.39 1.56
N ASP A 145 8.54 -5.50 1.37
CA ASP A 145 9.14 -5.20 0.07
C ASP A 145 10.60 -5.68 -0.02
N THR A 146 11.33 -5.25 -1.04
CA THR A 146 12.73 -5.64 -1.23
C THR A 146 13.65 -5.07 -0.14
N HIS A 147 13.33 -3.89 0.41
CA HIS A 147 14.10 -3.27 1.49
C HIS A 147 13.85 -3.98 2.82
N VAL A 148 12.59 -4.25 3.16
CA VAL A 148 12.22 -5.03 4.34
C VAL A 148 12.82 -6.44 4.26
N THR A 149 12.68 -7.12 3.12
CA THR A 149 13.27 -8.46 2.90
C THR A 149 14.78 -8.44 3.15
N ARG A 150 15.48 -7.47 2.57
CA ARG A 150 16.93 -7.33 2.71
C ARG A 150 17.34 -7.04 4.15
N LEU A 151 16.63 -6.15 4.85
CA LEU A 151 16.94 -5.77 6.23
C LEU A 151 16.58 -6.89 7.21
N ALA A 152 15.46 -7.58 7.01
CA ALA A 152 15.06 -8.71 7.85
C ALA A 152 16.14 -9.80 7.88
N GLY A 153 16.72 -10.13 6.73
CA GLY A 153 17.86 -11.05 6.66
C GLY A 153 19.13 -10.49 7.31
N ARG A 154 19.53 -9.25 6.96
CA ARG A 154 20.76 -8.62 7.47
C ARG A 154 20.76 -8.41 8.99
N LEU A 155 19.59 -8.16 9.57
CA LEU A 155 19.42 -7.95 11.02
C LEU A 155 19.12 -9.27 11.77
N GLY A 156 19.05 -10.39 11.03
CA GLY A 156 18.77 -11.73 11.54
C GLY A 156 17.37 -11.85 12.16
N LEU A 157 16.40 -11.10 11.65
CA LEU A 157 15.00 -11.12 12.07
C LEU A 157 14.20 -12.23 11.39
N SER A 158 14.57 -12.61 10.17
CA SER A 158 14.04 -13.78 9.46
C SER A 158 15.14 -14.45 8.65
N SER A 159 15.07 -15.77 8.49
CA SER A 159 15.93 -16.56 7.60
C SER A 159 15.29 -16.80 6.23
N SER A 160 14.03 -16.40 6.05
CA SER A 160 13.28 -16.59 4.81
C SER A 160 13.62 -15.50 3.77
N LYS A 161 13.40 -15.84 2.49
CA LYS A 161 13.34 -14.88 1.37
C LYS A 161 11.92 -14.71 0.82
N ASP A 162 10.97 -15.54 1.26
CA ASP A 162 9.57 -15.44 0.87
C ASP A 162 8.89 -14.30 1.66
N PRO A 163 8.32 -13.28 1.00
CA PRO A 163 7.73 -12.13 1.70
C PRO A 163 6.60 -12.48 2.67
N ARG A 164 5.79 -13.51 2.38
CA ARG A 164 4.69 -13.92 3.27
C ARG A 164 5.26 -14.51 4.55
N ARG A 165 6.27 -15.36 4.42
CA ARG A 165 6.93 -15.93 5.59
C ARG A 165 7.65 -14.86 6.42
N ILE A 166 8.26 -13.87 5.78
CA ILE A 166 8.90 -12.75 6.48
C ILE A 166 7.83 -11.91 7.21
N GLU A 167 6.68 -11.67 6.60
CA GLU A 167 5.54 -11.00 7.27
C GLU A 167 5.16 -11.78 8.53
N ASP A 168 4.91 -13.08 8.42
CA ASP A 168 4.54 -13.95 9.56
C ASP A 168 5.63 -14.02 10.66
N ASP A 169 6.91 -13.92 10.30
CA ASP A 169 8.02 -13.92 11.27
C ASP A 169 8.13 -12.56 12.02
N LEU A 170 7.53 -11.48 11.50
CA LEU A 170 7.66 -10.12 12.01
C LEU A 170 6.39 -9.56 12.66
N THR A 171 5.23 -10.18 12.46
CA THR A 171 3.92 -9.80 13.00
C THR A 171 3.34 -10.90 13.89
#